data_AF-A0A523VI20-F1
#
_entry.id   AF-A0A523VI20-F1
#
_cell.length_a   1.000
_cell.length_b   1.000
_cell.length_c   1.000
_cell.angle_alpha   90.00
_cell.angle_beta   90.00
_cell.angle_gamma   90.00
#
_symmetry.space_group_name_H-M   'P 1'
#
loop_
_entity.id
_entity.type
_entity.pdbx_description
1 polymer ?
#
loop_
_entity_poly.entity_id
_entity_poly.type
_entity_poly.pdbx_seq_one_letter_code
_entity_poly.pdbx_strand_id
1 'polypeptide(L)'
;APAYAGNPITQRGNTSTVAFITGHEDPTKDKSDIDFKALATGIGTLVFLMGVKNLNLIAENLLKHGRDPKTPVALVRWGTTSKQQVLEGTLADIAEKALLTKFKAPAIIVIGEVAALREQLAWFEKKPLFGKTVVVTRSREQASELSQDLQELGASTIELPSIKVVPADSYKKLDEAIERQIPGAYYDWLIFTSVNGVIHFVRRLKQKDVDFRVFKDAKIAAIGPGTASYLKSLALKVDLIPQEYKAEGILKALGDVKDKKILLPRAKVAREVLPEELTKAGAKVDVVEAYQTVADKPASEQSLKAMEKKVDFVTFTSSSTVVNFLDIVENAKAVLNGVKIAAIGPITAKTAKDKGLKVDIVAKEYTIKGLVKAIVDNTIKIKS
;
A
#
# COMPACT_ATOMS: atom_id res chain seq x y z
N ALA A 1 17.55 -3.62 -4.43
CA ALA A 1 18.04 -3.26 -3.09
C ALA A 1 19.31 -2.40 -3.14
N PRO A 2 20.45 -2.83 -3.73
CA PRO A 2 21.69 -2.03 -3.72
C PRO A 2 21.54 -0.60 -4.27
N ALA A 3 20.86 -0.43 -5.41
CA ALA A 3 20.63 0.89 -6.01
C ALA A 3 19.87 1.87 -5.08
N TYR A 4 18.97 1.38 -4.23
CA TYR A 4 18.26 2.20 -3.24
C TYR A 4 19.18 2.64 -2.09
N ALA A 5 20.24 1.89 -1.82
CA ALA A 5 21.29 2.26 -0.87
C ALA A 5 22.35 3.20 -1.49
N GLY A 6 22.24 3.50 -2.79
CA GLY A 6 23.25 4.26 -3.53
C GLY A 6 24.40 3.40 -4.05
N ASN A 7 24.26 2.08 -4.05
CA ASN A 7 25.24 1.14 -4.59
C ASN A 7 24.72 0.56 -5.92
N PRO A 8 24.97 1.20 -7.06
CA PRO A 8 24.66 0.61 -8.36
C PRO A 8 25.46 -0.69 -8.55
N ILE A 9 24.99 -1.56 -9.44
CA ILE A 9 25.68 -2.84 -9.71
C ILE A 9 26.61 -2.76 -10.94
N THR A 10 26.41 -1.73 -11.75
CA THR A 10 27.28 -1.30 -12.85
C THR A 10 27.20 0.22 -12.96
N GLN A 11 28.28 0.87 -13.38
CA GLN A 11 28.31 2.33 -13.58
C GLN A 11 29.36 2.65 -14.65
N ARG A 12 29.00 3.53 -15.59
CA ARG A 12 29.94 4.07 -16.59
C ARG A 12 31.12 4.70 -15.87
N GLY A 13 32.33 4.32 -16.26
CA GLY A 13 33.58 4.80 -15.64
C GLY A 13 34.06 3.96 -14.45
N ASN A 14 33.27 2.99 -13.96
CA ASN A 14 33.67 2.10 -12.86
C ASN A 14 33.72 0.63 -13.28
N THR A 15 32.64 0.10 -13.90
CA THR A 15 32.58 -1.30 -14.32
C THR A 15 31.50 -1.55 -15.37
N SER A 16 31.80 -2.44 -16.32
CA SER A 16 30.88 -3.01 -17.30
C SER A 16 30.49 -4.46 -16.99
N THR A 17 31.07 -5.06 -15.95
CA THR A 17 30.85 -6.47 -15.59
C THR A 17 30.33 -6.61 -14.16
N VAL A 18 29.37 -7.52 -13.99
CA VAL A 18 28.78 -7.88 -12.70
C VAL A 18 28.59 -9.38 -12.62
N ALA A 19 28.89 -9.98 -11.47
CA ALA A 19 28.58 -11.37 -11.17
C ALA A 19 27.73 -11.48 -9.90
N PHE A 20 26.72 -12.35 -9.93
CA PHE A 20 25.88 -12.69 -8.78
C PHE A 20 26.29 -14.06 -8.25
N ILE A 21 26.62 -14.12 -6.97
CA ILE A 21 27.15 -15.33 -6.32
C ILE A 21 26.32 -15.62 -5.08
N THR A 22 25.94 -16.87 -4.87
CA THR A 22 25.39 -17.31 -3.60
C THR A 22 26.55 -17.54 -2.63
N GLY A 23 26.67 -16.70 -1.61
CA GLY A 23 27.71 -16.80 -0.59
C GLY A 23 27.45 -17.84 0.48
N HIS A 24 26.35 -18.59 0.41
CA HIS A 24 26.02 -19.68 1.33
C HIS A 24 25.87 -20.99 0.56
N GLU A 25 26.90 -21.83 0.62
CA GLU A 25 26.88 -23.18 0.08
C GLU A 25 26.54 -24.20 1.18
N ASP A 26 26.22 -25.43 0.77
CA ASP A 26 25.94 -26.53 1.68
C ASP A 26 27.10 -26.72 2.68
N PRO A 27 26.86 -26.59 4.01
CA PRO A 27 27.90 -26.73 5.04
C PRO A 27 28.57 -28.11 5.08
N THR A 28 27.98 -29.13 4.45
CA THR A 28 28.52 -30.50 4.39
C THR A 28 29.58 -30.69 3.30
N LYS A 29 29.84 -29.67 2.48
CA LYS A 29 30.88 -29.73 1.44
C LYS A 29 32.26 -29.37 1.99
N ASP A 30 33.27 -30.18 1.64
CA ASP A 30 34.67 -29.93 2.02
C ASP A 30 35.33 -28.80 1.22
N LYS A 31 34.77 -28.42 0.06
CA LYS A 31 35.28 -27.37 -0.83
C LYS A 31 34.14 -26.52 -1.39
N SER A 32 34.41 -25.23 -1.55
CA SER A 32 33.51 -24.28 -2.23
C SER A 32 33.51 -24.54 -3.74
N ASP A 33 32.34 -24.52 -4.38
CA ASP A 33 32.23 -24.57 -5.85
C ASP A 33 32.46 -23.20 -6.49
N ILE A 34 32.69 -22.16 -5.68
CA ILE A 34 32.95 -20.80 -6.14
C ILE A 34 34.39 -20.70 -6.65
N ASP A 35 34.56 -20.40 -7.93
CA ASP A 35 35.86 -20.08 -8.53
C ASP A 35 36.31 -18.66 -8.13
N PHE A 36 36.80 -18.53 -6.90
CA PHE A 36 37.33 -17.27 -6.37
C PHE A 36 38.51 -16.74 -7.19
N LYS A 37 39.27 -17.61 -7.86
CA LYS A 37 40.40 -17.21 -8.70
C LYS A 37 39.92 -16.43 -9.92
N ALA A 38 38.89 -16.92 -10.61
CA ALA A 38 38.30 -16.22 -11.74
C ALA A 38 37.57 -14.93 -11.31
N LEU A 39 36.88 -14.97 -10.17
CA LEU A 39 36.06 -13.84 -9.70
C LEU A 39 36.87 -12.68 -9.13
N ALA A 40 37.99 -12.94 -8.45
CA ALA A 40 38.76 -11.92 -7.74
C ALA A 40 39.16 -10.75 -8.66
N THR A 41 39.71 -11.04 -9.84
CA THR A 41 40.22 -10.03 -10.76
C THR A 41 39.49 -9.97 -12.09
N GLY A 42 38.72 -11.01 -12.45
CA GLY A 42 38.03 -11.08 -13.75
C GLY A 42 36.75 -10.26 -13.85
N ILE A 43 36.13 -9.87 -12.72
CA ILE A 43 34.85 -9.17 -12.69
C ILE A 43 34.93 -7.90 -11.84
N GLY A 44 34.46 -6.77 -12.38
CA GLY A 44 34.54 -5.47 -11.71
C GLY A 44 33.64 -5.39 -10.48
N THR A 45 32.39 -5.85 -10.56
CA THR A 45 31.47 -5.87 -9.41
C THR A 45 31.03 -7.28 -9.05
N LEU A 46 31.23 -7.66 -7.80
CA LEU A 46 30.74 -8.92 -7.24
C LEU A 46 29.57 -8.64 -6.32
N VAL A 47 28.47 -9.36 -6.51
CA VAL A 47 27.28 -9.27 -5.67
C VAL A 47 27.06 -10.63 -5.00
N PHE A 48 27.35 -10.71 -3.71
CA PHE A 48 27.08 -11.92 -2.92
C PHE A 48 25.70 -11.85 -2.27
N LEU A 49 24.86 -12.82 -2.61
CA LEU A 49 23.58 -13.10 -1.97
C LEU A 49 23.81 -14.07 -0.81
N MET A 50 23.11 -13.88 0.31
CA MET A 50 23.19 -14.81 1.47
C MET A 50 24.60 -14.95 2.10
N GLY A 51 25.54 -14.07 1.79
CA GLY A 51 26.95 -14.23 2.19
C GLY A 51 27.33 -13.76 3.60
N VAL A 52 26.42 -13.15 4.38
CA VAL A 52 26.78 -12.48 5.66
C VAL A 52 27.51 -13.40 6.63
N LYS A 53 27.06 -14.66 6.78
CA LYS A 53 27.72 -15.64 7.66
C LYS A 53 29.12 -16.03 7.18
N ASN A 54 29.34 -15.98 5.86
CA ASN A 54 30.58 -16.39 5.20
C ASN A 54 31.43 -15.19 4.76
N LEU A 55 31.13 -13.98 5.26
CA LEU A 55 31.76 -12.74 4.81
C LEU A 55 33.27 -12.76 4.99
N ASN A 56 33.76 -13.31 6.11
CA ASN A 56 35.19 -13.46 6.37
C ASN A 56 35.87 -14.37 5.34
N LEU A 57 35.27 -15.55 5.09
CA LEU A 57 35.77 -16.51 4.09
C LEU A 57 35.78 -15.90 2.67
N ILE A 58 34.72 -15.18 2.30
CA ILE A 58 34.61 -14.50 1.00
C ILE A 58 35.73 -13.46 0.86
N ALA A 59 35.92 -12.62 1.87
CA ALA A 59 36.96 -11.58 1.85
C ALA A 59 38.37 -12.19 1.75
N GLU A 60 38.68 -13.20 2.58
CA GLU A 60 39.98 -13.89 2.57
C GLU A 60 40.30 -14.53 1.22
N ASN A 61 39.33 -15.21 0.60
CA ASN A 61 39.56 -15.84 -0.71
C ASN A 61 39.76 -14.81 -1.82
N LEU A 62 39.00 -13.71 -1.84
CA LEU A 62 39.19 -12.65 -2.82
C LEU A 62 40.56 -11.97 -2.67
N LEU A 63 40.98 -11.68 -1.44
CA LEU A 63 42.31 -11.14 -1.13
C LEU A 63 43.43 -12.10 -1.58
N LYS A 64 43.31 -13.38 -1.22
CA LYS A 64 44.26 -14.44 -1.61
C LYS A 64 44.43 -14.56 -3.11
N HIS A 65 43.37 -14.31 -3.88
CA HIS A 65 43.38 -14.37 -5.35
C HIS A 65 43.61 -13.02 -6.03
N GLY A 66 44.07 -12.00 -5.29
CA GLY A 66 44.63 -10.77 -5.86
C GLY A 66 43.66 -9.60 -6.01
N ARG A 67 42.47 -9.64 -5.39
CA ARG A 67 41.59 -8.48 -5.27
C ARG A 67 42.24 -7.44 -4.35
N ASP A 68 42.24 -6.16 -4.74
CA ASP A 68 42.85 -5.09 -3.94
C ASP A 68 42.18 -5.00 -2.55
N PRO A 69 42.93 -5.02 -1.43
CA PRO A 69 42.39 -4.85 -0.09
C PRO A 69 41.56 -3.58 0.13
N LYS A 70 41.85 -2.52 -0.63
CA LYS A 70 41.12 -1.24 -0.58
C LYS A 70 39.80 -1.27 -1.36
N THR A 71 39.50 -2.35 -2.08
CA THR A 71 38.26 -2.46 -2.86
C THR A 71 37.06 -2.12 -1.97
N PRO A 72 36.22 -1.14 -2.36
CA PRO A 72 35.04 -0.76 -1.59
C PRO A 72 34.03 -1.91 -1.47
N VAL A 73 33.41 -2.04 -0.29
CA VAL A 73 32.37 -3.03 0.02
C VAL A 73 31.20 -2.36 0.73
N ALA A 74 29.98 -2.71 0.28
CA ALA A 74 28.74 -2.32 0.94
C ALA A 74 27.87 -3.53 1.26
N LEU A 75 27.42 -3.63 2.51
CA LEU A 75 26.41 -4.60 2.95
C LEU A 75 25.06 -3.89 3.07
N VAL A 76 24.06 -4.34 2.31
CA VAL A 76 22.72 -3.76 2.29
C VAL A 76 21.72 -4.74 2.87
N ARG A 77 21.23 -4.45 4.07
CA ARG A 77 20.21 -5.23 4.79
C ARG A 77 18.85 -4.57 4.67
N TRP A 78 17.81 -5.38 4.46
CA TRP A 78 16.42 -4.91 4.32
C TRP A 78 16.28 -3.76 3.31
N GLY A 79 17.04 -3.83 2.20
CA GLY A 79 17.02 -2.80 1.17
C GLY A 79 15.61 -2.55 0.65
N THR A 80 15.35 -1.32 0.22
CA THR A 80 14.03 -0.81 -0.22
C THR A 80 12.93 -0.78 0.85
N THR A 81 13.26 -1.01 2.13
CA THR A 81 12.32 -0.89 3.25
C THR A 81 12.72 0.26 4.18
N SER A 82 11.78 0.77 4.98
CA SER A 82 12.08 1.79 5.98
C SER A 82 13.10 1.35 7.04
N LYS A 83 13.40 0.05 7.11
CA LYS A 83 14.39 -0.54 8.02
C LYS A 83 15.74 -0.75 7.35
N GLN A 84 15.95 -0.25 6.12
CA GLN A 84 17.21 -0.43 5.40
C GLN A 84 18.40 -0.04 6.29
N GLN A 85 19.39 -0.93 6.34
CA GLN A 85 20.67 -0.68 7.02
C GLN A 85 21.77 -0.93 6.01
N VAL A 86 22.75 -0.03 5.98
CA VAL A 86 23.93 -0.15 5.12
C VAL A 86 25.18 -0.12 5.99
N LEU A 87 26.09 -1.05 5.76
CA LEU A 87 27.42 -1.06 6.36
C LEU A 87 28.46 -0.94 5.25
N GLU A 88 29.36 0.03 5.37
CA GLU A 88 30.37 0.35 4.37
C GLU A 88 31.78 0.07 4.92
N GLY A 89 32.66 -0.33 4.02
CA GLY A 89 34.05 -0.60 4.34
C GLY A 89 34.85 -0.96 3.10
N THR A 90 35.98 -1.60 3.34
CA THR A 90 36.86 -2.13 2.31
C THR A 90 36.92 -3.63 2.44
N LEU A 91 37.43 -4.31 1.42
CA LEU A 91 37.59 -5.77 1.47
C LEU A 91 38.45 -6.22 2.66
N ALA A 92 39.41 -5.39 3.07
CA ALA A 92 40.27 -5.65 4.23
C ALA A 92 39.55 -5.60 5.58
N ASP A 93 38.53 -4.74 5.74
CA ASP A 93 37.95 -4.42 7.06
C ASP A 93 36.48 -4.81 7.23
N ILE A 94 35.77 -5.12 6.14
CA ILE A 94 34.31 -5.25 6.18
C ILE A 94 33.83 -6.41 7.06
N ALA A 95 34.61 -7.50 7.12
CA ALA A 95 34.28 -8.65 7.96
C ALA A 95 34.34 -8.29 9.46
N GLU A 96 35.39 -7.59 9.87
CA GLU A 96 35.54 -7.10 11.24
C GLU A 96 34.44 -6.08 11.59
N LYS A 97 34.18 -5.11 10.70
CA LYS A 97 33.11 -4.13 10.88
C LYS A 97 31.74 -4.80 11.03
N ALA A 98 31.45 -5.84 10.26
CA ALA A 98 30.19 -6.57 10.34
C ALA A 98 30.04 -7.30 11.68
N LEU A 99 31.14 -7.86 12.22
CA LEU A 99 31.16 -8.49 13.54
C LEU A 99 30.93 -7.47 14.66
N LEU A 100 31.68 -6.35 14.65
CA LEU A 100 31.57 -5.29 15.67
C LEU A 100 30.18 -4.66 15.71
N THR A 101 29.57 -4.43 14.55
CA THR A 101 28.21 -3.89 14.44
C THR A 101 27.12 -4.93 14.61
N LYS A 102 27.48 -6.22 14.82
CA LYS A 102 26.55 -7.35 14.88
C LYS A 102 25.60 -7.37 13.69
N PHE A 103 26.11 -7.09 12.49
CA PHE A 103 25.33 -7.03 11.25
C PHE A 103 24.80 -8.42 10.90
N LYS A 104 23.51 -8.51 10.55
CA LYS A 104 22.81 -9.79 10.36
C LYS A 104 22.19 -9.92 8.98
N ALA A 105 21.99 -11.17 8.57
CA ALA A 105 21.10 -11.50 7.46
C ALA A 105 19.65 -11.00 7.73
N PRO A 106 18.82 -10.82 6.67
CA PRO A 106 19.15 -10.95 5.25
C PRO A 106 19.86 -9.70 4.70
N ALA A 107 20.98 -9.88 3.99
CA ALA A 107 21.69 -8.77 3.34
C ALA A 107 22.37 -9.20 2.05
N ILE A 108 22.60 -8.22 1.18
CA ILE A 108 23.37 -8.34 -0.06
C ILE A 108 24.72 -7.65 0.17
N ILE A 109 25.81 -8.31 -0.25
CA ILE A 109 27.16 -7.73 -0.22
C ILE A 109 27.51 -7.29 -1.64
N VAL A 110 27.92 -6.04 -1.82
CA VAL A 110 28.40 -5.49 -3.09
C VAL A 110 29.87 -5.15 -2.94
N ILE A 111 30.72 -5.74 -3.76
CA ILE A 111 32.18 -5.57 -3.74
C ILE A 111 32.62 -4.97 -5.07
N GLY A 112 33.32 -3.84 -5.04
CA GLY A 112 33.83 -3.11 -6.21
C GLY A 112 33.61 -1.61 -6.13
N GLU A 113 34.22 -0.86 -7.05
CA GLU A 113 34.21 0.62 -7.06
C GLU A 113 32.82 1.25 -6.96
N VAL A 114 31.79 0.57 -7.47
CA VAL A 114 30.40 1.02 -7.39
C VAL A 114 29.88 1.14 -5.94
N ALA A 115 30.48 0.42 -4.98
CA ALA A 115 30.10 0.54 -3.57
C ALA A 115 30.49 1.90 -2.98
N ALA A 116 31.54 2.55 -3.48
CA ALA A 116 31.95 3.89 -3.02
C ALA A 116 31.01 5.02 -3.50
N LEU A 117 30.13 4.77 -4.48
CA LEU A 117 29.23 5.78 -5.03
C LEU A 117 28.06 6.14 -4.09
N ARG A 118 27.91 5.41 -2.99
CA ARG A 118 26.82 5.59 -2.03
C ARG A 118 26.71 7.00 -1.50
N GLU A 119 27.82 7.65 -1.16
CA GLU A 119 27.81 9.01 -0.63
C GLU A 119 27.02 9.97 -1.53
N GLN A 120 27.19 9.83 -2.85
CA GLN A 120 26.56 10.66 -3.88
C GLN A 120 25.16 10.16 -4.23
N LEU A 121 24.96 8.84 -4.29
CA LEU A 121 23.75 8.23 -4.85
C LEU A 121 22.72 7.78 -3.81
N ALA A 122 23.00 7.84 -2.52
CA ALA A 122 22.04 7.47 -1.48
C ALA A 122 20.92 8.49 -1.35
N TRP A 123 19.76 8.18 -1.93
CA TRP A 123 18.56 9.02 -1.91
C TRP A 123 17.47 8.48 -0.99
N PHE A 124 17.35 7.15 -0.85
CA PHE A 124 16.19 6.53 -0.19
C PHE A 124 16.15 6.79 1.33
N GLU A 125 17.30 6.72 2.00
CA GLU A 125 17.42 7.00 3.44
C GLU A 125 17.27 8.49 3.79
N LYS A 126 17.42 9.36 2.77
CA LYS A 126 17.23 10.82 2.90
C LYS A 126 15.76 11.22 2.78
N LYS A 127 14.85 10.27 2.48
CA LYS A 127 13.43 10.59 2.35
C LYS A 127 12.85 11.11 3.68
N PRO A 128 11.84 12.00 3.64
CA PRO A 128 11.37 12.69 4.84
C PRO A 128 10.84 11.77 5.94
N LEU A 129 10.21 10.65 5.57
CA LEU A 129 9.62 9.68 6.50
C LEU A 129 10.41 8.38 6.60
N PHE A 130 11.67 8.35 6.13
CA PHE A 130 12.52 7.18 6.27
C PHE A 130 12.65 6.74 7.74
N GLY A 131 12.48 5.44 7.98
CA GLY A 131 12.52 4.85 9.33
C GLY A 131 11.26 5.08 10.18
N LYS A 132 10.23 5.77 9.65
CA LYS A 132 8.99 6.03 10.37
C LYS A 132 7.96 4.93 10.15
N THR A 133 7.19 4.61 11.18
CA THR A 133 6.03 3.71 11.09
C THR A 133 4.73 4.50 11.27
N VAL A 134 3.81 4.38 10.31
CA VAL A 134 2.53 5.10 10.29
C VAL A 134 1.35 4.13 10.27
N VAL A 135 0.44 4.28 11.22
CA VAL A 135 -0.84 3.54 11.26
C VAL A 135 -1.88 4.28 10.42
N VAL A 136 -2.54 3.55 9.52
CA VAL A 136 -3.58 4.04 8.62
C VAL A 136 -4.93 3.43 9.01
N THR A 137 -5.83 4.25 9.55
CA THR A 137 -7.10 3.78 10.17
C THR A 137 -8.32 3.81 9.23
N ARG A 138 -8.10 4.08 7.95
CA ARG A 138 -9.17 4.25 6.94
C ARG A 138 -9.61 2.90 6.34
N SER A 139 -10.75 2.88 5.64
CA SER A 139 -11.21 1.69 4.89
C SER A 139 -10.14 1.19 3.90
N ARG A 140 -10.13 -0.13 3.64
CA ARG A 140 -9.09 -0.80 2.84
C ARG A 140 -8.82 -0.15 1.48
N GLU A 141 -9.86 0.26 0.74
CA GLU A 141 -9.71 0.90 -0.57
C GLU A 141 -8.95 2.24 -0.51
N GLN A 142 -9.22 3.05 0.52
CA GLN A 142 -8.57 4.36 0.68
C GLN A 142 -7.31 4.30 1.55
N ALA A 143 -7.12 3.22 2.31
CA ALA A 143 -5.88 2.92 3.01
C ALA A 143 -4.74 2.74 2.01
N SER A 144 -5.01 2.11 0.85
CA SER A 144 -4.00 1.89 -0.19
C SER A 144 -3.38 3.20 -0.72
N GLU A 145 -4.17 4.24 -0.98
CA GLU A 145 -3.66 5.53 -1.48
C GLU A 145 -2.80 6.24 -0.44
N LEU A 146 -3.31 6.39 0.79
CA LEU A 146 -2.56 7.02 1.88
C LEU A 146 -1.31 6.19 2.25
N SER A 147 -1.41 4.86 2.27
CA SER A 147 -0.29 3.97 2.52
C SER A 147 0.79 4.14 1.47
N GLN A 148 0.41 4.17 0.20
CA GLN A 148 1.35 4.33 -0.92
C GLN A 148 2.07 5.68 -0.83
N ASP A 149 1.34 6.79 -0.66
CA ASP A 149 1.93 8.12 -0.53
C ASP A 149 2.97 8.19 0.62
N LEU A 150 2.67 7.55 1.76
CA LEU A 150 3.59 7.50 2.90
C LEU A 150 4.81 6.60 2.64
N GLN A 151 4.63 5.46 1.98
CA GLN A 151 5.71 4.55 1.61
C GLN A 151 6.65 5.15 0.56
N GLU A 152 6.10 5.90 -0.39
CA GLU A 152 6.88 6.68 -1.37
C GLU A 152 7.75 7.74 -0.68
N LEU A 153 7.38 8.18 0.53
CA LEU A 153 8.18 9.07 1.37
C LEU A 153 9.09 8.33 2.37
N GLY A 154 9.20 7.01 2.26
CA GLY A 154 10.13 6.17 3.04
C GLY A 154 9.55 5.56 4.32
N ALA A 155 8.26 5.74 4.61
CA ALA A 155 7.62 5.18 5.78
C ALA A 155 7.30 3.68 5.62
N SER A 156 7.18 2.97 6.74
CA SER A 156 6.41 1.71 6.82
C SER A 156 4.99 2.04 7.22
N THR A 157 4.01 1.36 6.63
CA THR A 157 2.60 1.57 6.97
C THR A 157 1.99 0.31 7.59
N ILE A 158 1.11 0.51 8.57
CA ILE A 158 0.31 -0.52 9.20
C ILE A 158 -1.15 -0.17 8.94
N GLU A 159 -1.85 -1.00 8.18
CA GLU A 159 -3.26 -0.76 7.88
C GLU A 159 -4.14 -1.37 8.98
N LEU A 160 -5.01 -0.52 9.54
CA LEU A 160 -6.02 -0.85 10.54
C LEU A 160 -7.39 -0.35 10.07
N PRO A 161 -7.93 -0.93 8.99
CA PRO A 161 -9.27 -0.57 8.55
C PRO A 161 -10.31 -0.99 9.58
N SER A 162 -11.24 -0.09 9.90
CA SER A 162 -12.29 -0.36 10.89
C SER A 162 -13.45 -1.22 10.39
N ILE A 163 -13.54 -1.35 9.07
CA ILE A 163 -14.63 -2.06 8.39
C ILE A 163 -14.02 -2.95 7.31
N LYS A 164 -14.58 -4.14 7.18
CA LYS A 164 -14.24 -5.08 6.13
C LYS A 164 -15.41 -5.16 5.16
N VAL A 165 -15.10 -5.03 3.88
CA VAL A 165 -16.05 -5.30 2.81
C VAL A 165 -16.05 -6.81 2.58
N VAL A 166 -17.19 -7.45 2.77
CA VAL A 166 -17.35 -8.91 2.62
C VAL A 166 -18.48 -9.22 1.64
N PRO A 167 -18.53 -10.44 1.06
CA PRO A 167 -19.70 -10.94 0.34
C PRO A 167 -21.03 -10.63 1.05
N ALA A 168 -22.08 -10.34 0.28
CA ALA A 168 -23.43 -10.27 0.83
C ALA A 168 -23.84 -11.64 1.40
N ASP A 169 -24.71 -11.65 2.43
CA ASP A 169 -25.21 -12.90 3.03
C ASP A 169 -25.98 -13.75 2.03
N SER A 170 -26.67 -13.08 1.10
CA SER A 170 -27.38 -13.72 0.00
C SER A 170 -27.21 -12.90 -1.27
N TYR A 171 -26.99 -13.61 -2.37
CA TYR A 171 -26.99 -13.01 -3.71
C TYR A 171 -28.33 -13.18 -4.43
N LYS A 172 -29.38 -13.70 -3.78
CA LYS A 172 -30.63 -14.08 -4.46
C LYS A 172 -31.19 -12.99 -5.38
N LYS A 173 -31.40 -11.77 -4.86
CA LYS A 173 -31.92 -10.65 -5.66
C LYS A 173 -30.96 -10.20 -6.78
N LEU A 174 -29.65 -10.27 -6.51
CA LEU A 174 -28.62 -9.93 -7.50
C LEU A 174 -28.59 -10.98 -8.62
N ASP A 175 -28.71 -12.26 -8.28
CA ASP A 175 -28.73 -13.36 -9.23
C ASP A 175 -29.99 -13.31 -10.09
N GLU A 176 -31.16 -13.08 -9.49
CA GLU A 176 -32.43 -12.88 -10.20
C GLU A 176 -32.37 -11.67 -11.13
N ALA A 177 -31.68 -10.59 -10.73
CA ALA A 177 -31.45 -9.43 -11.59
C ALA A 177 -30.53 -9.75 -12.77
N ILE A 178 -29.44 -10.47 -12.54
CA ILE A 178 -28.52 -10.92 -13.60
C ILE A 178 -29.26 -11.83 -14.58
N GLU A 179 -29.99 -12.83 -14.08
CA GLU A 179 -30.75 -13.80 -14.88
C GLU A 179 -31.82 -13.12 -15.74
N ARG A 180 -32.53 -12.12 -15.19
CA ARG A 180 -33.47 -11.30 -15.96
C ARG A 180 -32.80 -10.51 -17.09
N GLN A 181 -31.52 -10.15 -16.93
CA GLN A 181 -30.77 -9.42 -17.94
C GLN A 181 -30.17 -10.35 -19.02
N ILE A 182 -29.91 -11.63 -18.74
CA ILE A 182 -29.25 -12.55 -19.69
C ILE A 182 -29.94 -12.60 -21.07
N PRO A 183 -31.27 -12.68 -21.19
CA PRO A 183 -31.95 -12.64 -22.50
C PRO A 183 -31.74 -11.33 -23.28
N GLY A 184 -31.23 -10.29 -22.62
CA GLY A 184 -30.97 -8.96 -23.18
C GLY A 184 -32.02 -7.92 -22.79
N ALA A 185 -31.62 -6.64 -22.90
CA ALA A 185 -32.52 -5.47 -22.90
C ALA A 185 -33.53 -5.34 -21.72
N TYR A 186 -33.22 -5.83 -20.51
CA TYR A 186 -34.12 -5.62 -19.37
C TYR A 186 -33.89 -4.28 -18.67
N TYR A 187 -32.66 -3.97 -18.25
CA TYR A 187 -32.34 -2.71 -17.58
C TYR A 187 -31.92 -1.63 -18.57
N ASP A 188 -32.42 -0.41 -18.37
CA ASP A 188 -31.98 0.79 -19.08
C ASP A 188 -30.72 1.39 -18.45
N TRP A 189 -30.56 1.23 -17.13
CA TRP A 189 -29.46 1.80 -16.36
C TRP A 189 -28.87 0.81 -15.36
N LEU A 190 -27.55 0.84 -15.27
CA LEU A 190 -26.76 0.23 -14.20
C LEU A 190 -26.05 1.35 -13.45
N ILE A 191 -26.43 1.57 -12.19
CA ILE A 191 -25.92 2.69 -11.39
C ILE A 191 -24.99 2.15 -10.29
N PHE A 192 -23.77 2.69 -10.22
CA PHE A 192 -22.81 2.38 -9.17
C PHE A 192 -22.51 3.59 -8.29
N THR A 193 -22.80 3.46 -6.99
CA THR A 193 -22.53 4.50 -6.00
C THR A 193 -21.15 4.37 -5.35
N SER A 194 -20.47 3.23 -5.52
CA SER A 194 -19.12 3.00 -4.96
C SER A 194 -18.31 2.02 -5.80
N VAL A 195 -16.98 2.10 -5.67
CA VAL A 195 -16.01 1.16 -6.26
C VAL A 195 -16.31 -0.28 -5.79
N ASN A 196 -16.55 -0.51 -4.49
CA ASN A 196 -16.98 -1.81 -3.96
C ASN A 196 -18.20 -2.40 -4.68
N GLY A 197 -19.19 -1.57 -5.03
CA GLY A 197 -20.36 -2.02 -5.80
C GLY A 197 -19.95 -2.63 -7.13
N VAL A 198 -19.04 -1.97 -7.86
CA VAL A 198 -18.49 -2.45 -9.13
C VAL A 198 -17.70 -3.75 -8.93
N ILE A 199 -16.77 -3.76 -7.96
CA ILE A 199 -15.91 -4.93 -7.66
C ILE A 199 -16.76 -6.16 -7.41
N HIS A 200 -17.73 -6.06 -6.51
CA HIS A 200 -18.52 -7.19 -6.08
C HIS A 200 -19.54 -7.65 -7.13
N PHE A 201 -20.10 -6.72 -7.89
CA PHE A 201 -20.97 -7.03 -9.02
C PHE A 201 -20.22 -7.80 -10.12
N VAL A 202 -19.07 -7.28 -10.58
CA VAL A 202 -18.24 -7.94 -11.60
C VAL A 202 -17.72 -9.29 -11.11
N ARG A 203 -17.34 -9.38 -9.82
CA ARG A 203 -16.95 -10.67 -9.22
C ARG A 203 -18.11 -11.67 -9.26
N ARG A 204 -19.34 -11.23 -8.98
CA ARG A 204 -20.51 -12.13 -9.03
C ARG A 204 -20.81 -12.59 -10.45
N LEU A 205 -20.71 -11.72 -11.45
CA LEU A 205 -20.81 -12.08 -12.86
C LEU A 205 -19.81 -13.19 -13.23
N LYS A 206 -18.54 -13.02 -12.88
CA LYS A 206 -17.50 -14.04 -13.09
C LYS A 206 -17.81 -15.36 -12.39
N GLN A 207 -18.32 -15.33 -11.16
CA GLN A 207 -18.71 -16.54 -10.43
C GLN A 207 -19.88 -17.30 -11.07
N LYS A 208 -20.77 -16.58 -11.79
CA LYS A 208 -21.87 -17.17 -12.56
C LYS A 208 -21.49 -17.50 -14.00
N ASP A 209 -20.22 -17.31 -14.39
CA ASP A 209 -19.76 -17.45 -15.77
C ASP A 209 -20.57 -16.57 -16.76
N VAL A 210 -20.97 -15.37 -16.32
CA VAL A 210 -21.71 -14.40 -17.13
C VAL A 210 -20.79 -13.26 -17.53
N ASP A 211 -20.75 -12.96 -18.82
CA ASP A 211 -20.00 -11.84 -19.36
C ASP A 211 -20.74 -10.51 -19.14
N PHE A 212 -20.00 -9.43 -18.83
CA PHE A 212 -20.60 -8.10 -18.63
C PHE A 212 -21.38 -7.60 -19.86
N ARG A 213 -21.06 -8.10 -21.07
CA ARG A 213 -21.76 -7.80 -22.32
C ARG A 213 -23.25 -8.10 -22.29
N VAL A 214 -23.78 -8.87 -21.34
CA VAL A 214 -25.24 -8.99 -21.16
C VAL A 214 -25.91 -7.65 -20.83
N PHE A 215 -25.16 -6.68 -20.29
CA PHE A 215 -25.61 -5.31 -20.01
C PHE A 215 -25.33 -4.34 -21.17
N LYS A 216 -25.05 -4.81 -22.39
CA LYS A 216 -24.70 -3.95 -23.55
C LYS A 216 -25.72 -2.84 -23.86
N ASP A 217 -27.00 -3.06 -23.54
CA ASP A 217 -28.09 -2.13 -23.82
C ASP A 217 -28.36 -1.17 -22.64
N ALA A 218 -27.75 -1.42 -21.48
CA ALA A 218 -27.87 -0.59 -20.29
C ALA A 218 -26.78 0.49 -20.28
N LYS A 219 -27.17 1.72 -19.96
CA LYS A 219 -26.21 2.81 -19.70
C LYS A 219 -25.60 2.66 -18.31
N ILE A 220 -24.33 3.04 -18.16
CA ILE A 220 -23.62 2.96 -16.88
C ILE A 220 -23.50 4.36 -16.27
N ALA A 221 -24.06 4.55 -15.08
CA ALA A 221 -23.84 5.75 -14.27
C ALA A 221 -22.88 5.46 -13.11
N ALA A 222 -21.84 6.28 -12.98
CA ALA A 222 -20.92 6.23 -11.84
C ALA A 222 -21.11 7.51 -11.02
N ILE A 223 -21.59 7.38 -9.79
CA ILE A 223 -21.92 8.57 -8.99
C ILE A 223 -20.66 9.36 -8.62
N GLY A 224 -19.53 8.69 -8.35
CA GLY A 224 -18.28 9.36 -7.97
C GLY A 224 -17.16 9.19 -9.02
N PRO A 225 -16.21 10.14 -9.08
CA PRO A 225 -15.07 10.06 -10.01
C PRO A 225 -14.19 8.83 -9.76
N GLY A 226 -14.03 8.40 -8.50
CA GLY A 226 -13.30 7.15 -8.18
C GLY A 226 -13.96 5.91 -8.77
N THR A 227 -15.29 5.80 -8.65
CA THR A 227 -16.08 4.73 -9.28
C THR A 227 -15.94 4.76 -10.80
N ALA A 228 -15.97 5.94 -11.41
CA ALA A 228 -15.82 6.10 -12.85
C ALA A 228 -14.43 5.69 -13.35
N SER A 229 -13.38 6.12 -12.65
CA SER A 229 -12.00 5.72 -12.96
C SER A 229 -11.81 4.21 -12.83
N TYR A 230 -12.41 3.59 -11.83
CA TYR A 230 -12.36 2.14 -11.65
C TYR A 230 -13.08 1.38 -12.79
N LEU A 231 -14.29 1.80 -13.17
CA LEU A 231 -15.02 1.23 -14.31
C LEU A 231 -14.20 1.34 -15.61
N LYS A 232 -13.58 2.49 -15.86
CA LYS A 232 -12.67 2.69 -17.01
C LYS A 232 -11.48 1.74 -16.99
N SER A 233 -10.91 1.44 -15.81
CA SER A 233 -9.81 0.47 -15.65
C SER A 233 -10.22 -0.95 -16.05
N LEU A 234 -11.52 -1.26 -16.02
CA LEU A 234 -12.11 -2.52 -16.49
C LEU A 234 -12.53 -2.45 -17.98
N ALA A 235 -12.10 -1.41 -18.71
CA ALA A 235 -12.52 -1.12 -20.08
C ALA A 235 -14.04 -0.90 -20.25
N LEU A 236 -14.75 -0.51 -19.18
CA LEU A 236 -16.17 -0.18 -19.24
C LEU A 236 -16.35 1.33 -19.46
N LYS A 237 -17.16 1.69 -20.46
CA LYS A 237 -17.53 3.08 -20.73
C LYS A 237 -18.56 3.54 -19.70
N VAL A 238 -18.29 4.67 -19.05
CA VAL A 238 -19.25 5.34 -18.17
C VAL A 238 -20.00 6.38 -18.99
N ASP A 239 -21.32 6.26 -19.06
CA ASP A 239 -22.18 7.16 -19.83
C ASP A 239 -22.55 8.42 -19.04
N LEU A 240 -22.56 8.34 -17.71
CA LEU A 240 -22.93 9.46 -16.87
C LEU A 240 -22.10 9.54 -15.59
N ILE A 241 -21.60 10.74 -15.29
CA ILE A 241 -21.05 11.13 -14.00
C ILE A 241 -21.75 12.43 -13.60
N PRO A 242 -22.51 12.47 -12.50
CA PRO A 242 -23.20 13.69 -12.07
C PRO A 242 -22.20 14.73 -11.56
N GLN A 243 -22.50 16.03 -11.75
CA GLN A 243 -21.69 17.10 -11.15
C GLN A 243 -21.86 17.19 -9.63
N GLU A 244 -23.05 16.83 -9.13
CA GLU A 244 -23.39 16.83 -7.72
C GLU A 244 -23.64 15.39 -7.23
N TYR A 245 -23.02 15.02 -6.11
CA TYR A 245 -23.05 13.66 -5.56
C TYR A 245 -24.25 13.39 -4.62
N LYS A 246 -25.28 14.23 -4.68
CA LYS A 246 -26.53 14.09 -3.89
C LYS A 246 -27.65 13.53 -4.77
N ALA A 247 -28.68 12.94 -4.16
CA ALA A 247 -29.75 12.26 -4.90
C ALA A 247 -30.45 13.16 -5.94
N GLU A 248 -30.69 14.42 -5.58
CA GLU A 248 -31.31 15.42 -6.45
C GLU A 248 -30.42 15.76 -7.66
N GLY A 249 -29.12 15.91 -7.43
CA GLY A 249 -28.13 16.14 -8.48
C GLY A 249 -27.99 14.95 -9.44
N ILE A 250 -28.11 13.73 -8.91
CA ILE A 250 -28.08 12.49 -9.69
C ILE A 250 -29.31 12.39 -10.60
N LEU A 251 -30.51 12.65 -10.06
CA LEU A 251 -31.75 12.68 -10.84
C LEU A 251 -31.68 13.70 -11.99
N LYS A 252 -31.24 14.92 -11.68
CA LYS A 252 -31.06 15.97 -12.70
C LYS A 252 -30.11 15.54 -13.81
N ALA A 253 -29.05 14.81 -13.48
CA ALA A 253 -28.07 14.31 -14.44
C ALA A 253 -28.60 13.13 -15.29
N LEU A 254 -29.42 12.25 -14.71
CA LEU A 254 -30.05 11.13 -15.41
C LEU A 254 -31.13 11.59 -16.41
N GLY A 255 -31.77 12.73 -16.15
CA GLY A 255 -32.86 13.26 -16.97
C GLY A 255 -34.18 12.56 -16.68
N ASP A 256 -35.00 12.33 -17.72
CA ASP A 256 -36.26 11.61 -17.56
C ASP A 256 -36.01 10.11 -17.34
N VAL A 257 -36.35 9.65 -16.14
CA VAL A 257 -36.23 8.26 -15.70
C VAL A 257 -37.59 7.56 -15.59
N LYS A 258 -38.67 8.21 -16.03
CA LYS A 258 -40.01 7.64 -15.98
C LYS A 258 -40.06 6.32 -16.75
N ASP A 259 -40.62 5.30 -16.12
CA ASP A 259 -40.75 3.92 -16.63
C ASP A 259 -39.42 3.19 -16.91
N LYS A 260 -38.27 3.83 -16.66
CA LYS A 260 -36.93 3.23 -16.84
C LYS A 260 -36.64 2.20 -15.76
N LYS A 261 -36.04 1.08 -16.17
CA LYS A 261 -35.60 0.02 -15.27
C LYS A 261 -34.15 0.24 -14.87
N ILE A 262 -33.92 0.35 -13.57
CA ILE A 262 -32.61 0.70 -13.01
C ILE A 262 -32.15 -0.42 -12.09
N LEU A 263 -30.97 -0.97 -12.36
CA LEU A 263 -30.28 -1.87 -11.44
C LEU A 263 -29.30 -1.07 -10.57
N LEU A 264 -29.41 -1.20 -9.25
CA LEU A 264 -28.56 -0.50 -8.28
C LEU A 264 -27.85 -1.51 -7.35
N PRO A 265 -26.66 -2.02 -7.72
CA PRO A 265 -25.84 -2.85 -6.85
C PRO A 265 -25.15 -2.02 -5.75
N ARG A 266 -25.40 -2.35 -4.49
CA ARG A 266 -24.85 -1.60 -3.34
C ARG A 266 -24.62 -2.47 -2.10
N ALA A 267 -24.19 -1.82 -1.02
CA ALA A 267 -24.06 -2.44 0.29
C ALA A 267 -25.44 -2.82 0.84
N LYS A 268 -25.50 -3.92 1.62
CA LYS A 268 -26.69 -4.36 2.38
C LYS A 268 -27.30 -3.23 3.22
N VAL A 269 -26.44 -2.44 3.88
CA VAL A 269 -26.85 -1.25 4.65
C VAL A 269 -26.32 -0.02 3.93
N ALA A 270 -27.23 0.81 3.39
CA ALA A 270 -26.89 2.10 2.79
C ALA A 270 -28.10 3.05 2.85
N ARG A 271 -27.94 4.29 2.37
CA ARG A 271 -29.00 5.31 2.43
C ARG A 271 -30.09 5.06 1.39
N GLU A 272 -31.36 5.14 1.78
CA GLU A 272 -32.51 4.91 0.88
C GLU A 272 -32.89 6.12 0.01
N VAL A 273 -32.28 7.29 0.26
CA VAL A 273 -32.60 8.54 -0.44
C VAL A 273 -32.55 8.38 -1.98
N LEU A 274 -31.50 7.78 -2.54
CA LEU A 274 -31.40 7.66 -4.01
C LEU A 274 -32.46 6.71 -4.62
N PRO A 275 -32.63 5.46 -4.13
CA PRO A 275 -33.73 4.59 -4.58
C PRO A 275 -35.12 5.23 -4.49
N GLU A 276 -35.40 5.90 -3.37
CA GLU A 276 -36.69 6.55 -3.13
C GLU A 276 -36.94 7.68 -4.14
N GLU A 277 -35.95 8.56 -4.34
CA GLU A 277 -36.07 9.68 -5.27
C GLU A 277 -36.19 9.22 -6.74
N LEU A 278 -35.46 8.17 -7.15
CA LEU A 278 -35.62 7.54 -8.47
C LEU A 278 -37.02 6.95 -8.66
N THR A 279 -37.55 6.29 -7.62
CA THR A 279 -38.89 5.70 -7.65
C THR A 279 -39.97 6.79 -7.72
N LYS A 280 -39.82 7.89 -6.96
CA LYS A 280 -40.71 9.07 -7.02
C LYS A 280 -40.70 9.72 -8.40
N ALA A 281 -39.55 9.71 -9.08
CA ALA A 281 -39.42 10.18 -10.46
C ALA A 281 -40.00 9.19 -11.51
N GLY A 282 -40.59 8.07 -11.08
CA GLY A 282 -41.27 7.11 -11.95
C GLY A 282 -40.40 5.96 -12.46
N ALA A 283 -39.16 5.81 -11.98
CA ALA A 283 -38.30 4.69 -12.34
C ALA A 283 -38.69 3.41 -11.59
N LYS A 284 -38.41 2.25 -12.21
CA LYS A 284 -38.50 0.93 -11.60
C LYS A 284 -37.10 0.53 -11.11
N VAL A 285 -36.86 0.64 -9.81
CA VAL A 285 -35.52 0.49 -9.22
C VAL A 285 -35.38 -0.86 -8.53
N ASP A 286 -34.47 -1.70 -9.03
CA ASP A 286 -34.05 -2.92 -8.38
C ASP A 286 -32.80 -2.66 -7.54
N VAL A 287 -33.01 -2.54 -6.23
CA VAL A 287 -31.93 -2.44 -5.26
C VAL A 287 -31.43 -3.84 -4.92
N VAL A 288 -30.17 -4.14 -5.25
CA VAL A 288 -29.56 -5.45 -5.01
C VAL A 288 -28.32 -5.34 -4.13
N GLU A 289 -28.19 -6.31 -3.22
CA GLU A 289 -27.06 -6.41 -2.30
C GLU A 289 -25.89 -7.10 -3.01
N ALA A 290 -24.83 -6.33 -3.32
CA ALA A 290 -23.61 -6.88 -3.91
C ALA A 290 -22.56 -7.24 -2.83
N TYR A 291 -22.62 -6.54 -1.69
CA TYR A 291 -21.68 -6.72 -0.59
C TYR A 291 -22.30 -6.24 0.71
N GLN A 292 -21.59 -6.48 1.80
CA GLN A 292 -21.88 -5.86 3.07
C GLN A 292 -20.59 -5.37 3.73
N THR A 293 -20.74 -4.36 4.59
CA THR A 293 -19.66 -3.88 5.44
C THR A 293 -19.86 -4.44 6.84
N VAL A 294 -18.93 -5.26 7.29
CA VAL A 294 -18.89 -5.74 8.68
C VAL A 294 -17.83 -4.97 9.45
N ALA A 295 -18.03 -4.81 10.75
CA ALA A 295 -16.99 -4.31 11.63
C ALA A 295 -15.81 -5.31 11.61
N ASP A 296 -14.59 -4.81 11.41
CA ASP A 296 -13.40 -5.65 11.53
C ASP A 296 -13.01 -5.72 13.01
N LYS A 297 -13.84 -6.43 13.80
CA LYS A 297 -13.72 -6.55 15.26
C LYS A 297 -13.42 -8.01 15.66
N PRO A 298 -12.37 -8.25 16.48
CA PRO A 298 -11.28 -7.31 16.79
C PRO A 298 -10.49 -6.96 15.51
N ALA A 299 -9.62 -5.95 15.58
CA ALA A 299 -8.65 -5.72 14.50
C ALA A 299 -7.92 -7.04 14.25
N SER A 300 -7.55 -7.31 13.01
CA SER A 300 -6.81 -8.53 12.70
C SER A 300 -5.65 -8.69 13.70
N GLU A 301 -5.49 -9.88 14.28
CA GLU A 301 -4.45 -10.17 15.27
C GLU A 301 -3.06 -9.75 14.74
N GLN A 302 -2.88 -9.83 13.42
CA GLN A 302 -1.72 -9.35 12.69
C GLN A 302 -1.50 -7.83 12.80
N SER A 303 -2.55 -7.02 12.67
CA SER A 303 -2.43 -5.55 12.78
C SER A 303 -2.21 -5.10 14.23
N LEU A 304 -2.78 -5.80 15.21
CA LEU A 304 -2.52 -5.56 16.64
C LEU A 304 -1.06 -5.90 16.99
N LYS A 305 -0.56 -7.09 16.60
CA LYS A 305 0.85 -7.47 16.70
C LYS A 305 1.80 -6.52 15.97
N ALA A 306 1.33 -5.91 14.87
CA ALA A 306 2.12 -4.92 14.15
C ALA A 306 2.27 -3.61 14.96
N MET A 307 1.27 -3.22 15.74
CA MET A 307 1.32 -2.04 16.61
C MET A 307 2.13 -2.24 17.90
N GLU A 308 2.41 -3.47 18.31
CA GLU A 308 3.38 -3.74 19.39
C GLU A 308 4.79 -3.27 19.02
N LYS A 309 5.07 -3.12 17.72
CA LYS A 309 6.32 -2.52 17.23
C LYS A 309 6.23 -1.01 17.34
N LYS A 310 7.39 -0.33 17.39
CA LYS A 310 7.45 1.13 17.44
C LYS A 310 6.61 1.78 16.32
N VAL A 311 5.56 2.50 16.72
CA VAL A 311 4.73 3.36 15.88
C VAL A 311 5.11 4.81 16.12
N ASP A 312 5.33 5.58 15.06
CA ASP A 312 5.63 7.02 15.17
C ASP A 312 4.36 7.86 15.00
N PHE A 313 3.44 7.44 14.13
CA PHE A 313 2.24 8.19 13.80
C PHE A 313 1.00 7.30 13.70
N VAL A 314 -0.16 7.84 14.09
CA VAL A 314 -1.49 7.29 13.75
C VAL A 314 -2.28 8.37 13.03
N THR A 315 -2.90 7.97 11.92
CA THR A 315 -3.70 8.89 11.08
C THR A 315 -5.19 8.66 11.29
N PHE A 316 -5.96 9.74 11.39
CA PHE A 316 -7.41 9.73 11.42
C PHE A 316 -7.97 10.59 10.30
N THR A 317 -8.87 10.01 9.53
CA THR A 317 -9.37 10.63 8.30
C THR A 317 -10.86 10.95 8.34
N SER A 318 -11.53 10.60 9.44
CA SER A 318 -12.89 11.00 9.77
C SER A 318 -13.14 10.79 11.26
N SER A 319 -14.16 11.44 11.82
CA SER A 319 -14.62 11.17 13.17
C SER A 319 -14.96 9.69 13.41
N SER A 320 -15.49 8.98 12.42
CA SER A 320 -15.77 7.54 12.54
C SER A 320 -14.50 6.70 12.67
N THR A 321 -13.40 7.06 11.99
CA THR A 321 -12.11 6.33 12.17
C THR A 321 -11.56 6.46 13.59
N VAL A 322 -11.78 7.59 14.25
CA VAL A 322 -11.40 7.80 15.66
C VAL A 322 -12.18 6.87 16.58
N VAL A 323 -13.52 6.90 16.47
CA VAL A 323 -14.41 6.09 17.31
C VAL A 323 -14.09 4.61 17.11
N ASN A 324 -14.00 4.18 15.86
CA ASN A 324 -13.74 2.78 15.56
C ASN A 324 -12.37 2.31 16.04
N PHE A 325 -11.32 3.14 15.93
CA PHE A 325 -10.01 2.77 16.43
C PHE A 325 -10.03 2.50 17.94
N LEU A 326 -10.71 3.36 18.71
CA LEU A 326 -10.85 3.18 20.17
C LEU A 326 -11.69 1.95 20.53
N ASP A 327 -12.65 1.58 19.69
CA ASP A 327 -13.45 0.37 19.87
C ASP A 327 -12.69 -0.91 19.53
N ILE A 328 -11.75 -0.83 18.59
CA ILE A 328 -11.07 -1.98 17.98
C ILE A 328 -9.75 -2.30 18.71
N VAL A 329 -9.09 -1.28 19.24
CA VAL A 329 -7.79 -1.39 19.91
C VAL A 329 -8.00 -1.34 21.41
N GLU A 330 -7.85 -2.49 22.06
CA GLU A 330 -7.84 -2.54 23.52
C GLU A 330 -6.74 -1.65 24.09
N ASN A 331 -7.06 -0.91 25.17
CA ASN A 331 -6.14 0.04 25.79
C ASN A 331 -5.51 1.04 24.81
N ALA A 332 -6.26 1.45 23.77
CA ALA A 332 -5.82 2.37 22.72
C ALA A 332 -5.04 3.59 23.25
N LYS A 333 -5.46 4.19 24.37
CA LYS A 333 -4.76 5.35 24.97
C LYS A 333 -3.34 5.02 25.42
N ALA A 334 -3.13 3.83 25.98
CA ALA A 334 -1.80 3.36 26.37
C ALA A 334 -0.95 3.04 25.14
N VAL A 335 -1.53 2.40 24.12
CA VAL A 335 -0.87 2.10 22.84
C VAL A 335 -0.43 3.37 22.12
N LEU A 336 -1.24 4.43 22.21
CA LEU A 336 -0.94 5.73 21.60
C LEU A 336 0.02 6.59 22.44
N ASN A 337 0.52 6.11 23.58
CA ASN A 337 1.46 6.87 24.38
C ASN A 337 2.80 7.05 23.62
N GLY A 338 3.21 8.30 23.42
CA GLY A 338 4.40 8.64 22.62
C GLY A 338 4.19 8.54 21.10
N VAL A 339 2.98 8.19 20.63
CA VAL A 339 2.61 8.15 19.21
C VAL A 339 1.96 9.48 18.80
N LYS A 340 2.39 10.05 17.68
CA LYS A 340 1.81 11.30 17.19
C LYS A 340 0.50 11.06 16.46
N ILE A 341 -0.53 11.82 16.82
CA ILE A 341 -1.84 11.69 16.19
C ILE A 341 -2.03 12.77 15.13
N ALA A 342 -2.29 12.34 13.89
CA ALA A 342 -2.53 13.21 12.75
C ALA A 342 -3.98 13.11 12.25
N ALA A 343 -4.71 14.23 12.26
CA ALA A 343 -6.08 14.32 11.80
C ALA A 343 -6.16 15.06 10.47
N ILE A 344 -6.99 14.56 9.55
CA ILE A 344 -7.21 15.18 8.23
C ILE A 344 -7.87 16.58 8.31
N GLY A 345 -8.48 16.93 9.44
CA GLY A 345 -9.18 18.21 9.57
C GLY A 345 -9.73 18.46 10.98
N PRO A 346 -10.27 19.67 11.22
CA PRO A 346 -10.63 20.15 12.56
C PRO A 346 -11.77 19.36 13.21
N ILE A 347 -12.73 18.85 12.43
CA ILE A 347 -13.85 18.05 12.95
C ILE A 347 -13.33 16.72 13.51
N THR A 348 -12.51 16.01 12.74
CA THR A 348 -11.86 14.76 13.16
C THR A 348 -10.98 14.99 14.38
N ALA A 349 -10.22 16.10 14.40
CA ALA A 349 -9.37 16.46 15.53
C ALA A 349 -10.19 16.74 16.80
N LYS A 350 -11.33 17.43 16.67
CA LYS A 350 -12.26 17.66 17.78
C LYS A 350 -12.79 16.34 18.33
N THR A 351 -13.27 15.44 17.47
CA THR A 351 -13.74 14.11 17.90
C THR A 351 -12.66 13.32 18.66
N ALA A 352 -11.40 13.35 18.20
CA ALA A 352 -10.29 12.71 18.90
C ALA A 352 -10.06 13.32 20.29
N LYS A 353 -10.07 14.65 20.39
CA LYS A 353 -9.94 15.36 21.68
C LYS A 353 -11.09 15.05 22.63
N ASP A 354 -12.33 15.04 22.14
CA ASP A 354 -13.53 14.73 22.92
C ASP A 354 -13.49 13.29 23.47
N LYS A 355 -12.82 12.37 22.76
CA LYS A 355 -12.56 10.99 23.20
C LYS A 355 -11.31 10.83 24.08
N GLY A 356 -10.66 11.93 24.44
CA GLY A 356 -9.49 11.97 25.31
C GLY A 356 -8.17 11.60 24.63
N LEU A 357 -8.06 11.81 23.31
CA LEU A 357 -6.81 11.68 22.55
C LEU A 357 -6.17 13.06 22.35
N LYS A 358 -4.84 13.12 22.43
CA LYS A 358 -4.07 14.33 22.12
C LYS A 358 -3.75 14.35 20.62
N VAL A 359 -4.32 15.31 19.89
CA VAL A 359 -4.04 15.48 18.46
C VAL A 359 -2.84 16.41 18.28
N ASP A 360 -1.77 15.91 17.66
CA ASP A 360 -0.51 16.65 17.46
C ASP A 360 -0.45 17.35 16.11
N ILE A 361 -1.14 16.81 15.09
CA ILE A 361 -1.08 17.29 13.72
C ILE A 361 -2.51 17.41 13.18
N VAL A 362 -2.85 18.57 12.62
CA VAL A 362 -4.10 18.78 11.89
C VAL A 362 -3.74 19.32 10.51
N ALA A 363 -4.19 18.65 9.46
CA ALA A 363 -3.94 19.07 8.09
C ALA A 363 -4.62 20.42 7.82
N LYS A 364 -3.91 21.32 7.11
CA LYS A 364 -4.47 22.61 6.65
C LYS A 364 -5.41 22.43 5.46
N GLU A 365 -5.01 21.55 4.53
CA GLU A 365 -5.84 21.09 3.42
C GLU A 365 -6.49 19.77 3.83
N TYR A 366 -7.82 19.70 3.81
CA TYR A 366 -8.57 18.55 4.32
C TYR A 366 -8.64 17.37 3.34
N THR A 367 -7.49 17.01 2.79
CA THR A 367 -7.31 15.97 1.77
C THR A 367 -6.24 14.97 2.24
N ILE A 368 -6.13 13.82 1.56
CA ILE A 368 -5.05 12.84 1.84
C ILE A 368 -3.68 13.50 1.67
N LYS A 369 -3.47 14.19 0.55
CA LYS A 369 -2.24 14.93 0.27
C LYS A 369 -1.93 15.98 1.33
N GLY A 370 -2.94 16.71 1.80
CA GLY A 370 -2.81 17.68 2.88
C GLY A 370 -2.39 17.04 4.21
N LEU A 371 -2.93 15.85 4.53
CA LEU A 371 -2.54 15.08 5.71
C LEU A 371 -1.10 14.57 5.62
N VAL A 372 -0.70 14.00 4.47
CA VAL A 372 0.67 13.54 4.23
C VAL A 372 1.66 14.69 4.38
N LYS A 373 1.38 15.84 3.75
CA LYS A 373 2.20 17.06 3.88
C LYS A 373 2.35 17.50 5.34
N ALA A 374 1.26 17.50 6.11
CA ALA A 374 1.30 17.88 7.52
C ALA A 374 2.19 16.93 8.37
N ILE A 375 2.21 15.64 8.05
CA ILE A 375 3.08 14.65 8.71
C ILE A 375 4.55 14.90 8.34
N VAL A 376 4.84 15.19 7.07
CA VAL A 376 6.18 15.52 6.58
C VAL A 376 6.71 16.80 7.24
N ASP A 377 5.93 17.87 7.24
CA ASP A 377 6.30 19.15 7.85
C ASP A 377 6.59 19.00 9.35
N ASN A 378 5.80 18.17 10.04
CA ASN A 378 6.04 17.86 11.45
C ASN A 378 7.34 17.08 11.66
N THR A 379 7.69 16.17 10.74
CA THR A 379 8.91 15.35 10.84
C THR A 379 10.17 16.16 10.58
N ILE A 380 10.13 17.06 9.60
CA ILE A 380 11.27 17.92 9.25
C ILE A 380 11.59 18.88 10.40
N LYS A 381 10.58 19.49 11.03
CA LYS A 381 10.73 20.39 12.19
C LYS A 381 11.39 19.77 13.42
N ILE A 382 11.45 18.45 13.51
CA ILE A 382 12.12 17.74 14.62
C ILE A 382 13.61 17.56 14.33
N LYS A 383 14.01 17.55 13.05
CA LYS A 383 15.39 17.33 12.62
C LYS A 383 16.21 18.63 12.57
N SER A 384 15.54 19.77 12.46
CA SER A 384 16.09 21.13 12.62
C SER A 384 16.08 21.55 14.08
#